data_AF-A0AA41PX03-F1
#
_entry.id   AF-A0AA41PX03-F1
#
_cell.length_a   1.000
_cell.length_b   1.000
_cell.length_c   1.000
_cell.angle_alpha   90.00
_cell.angle_beta   90.00
_cell.angle_gamma   90.00
#
_symmetry.space_group_name_H-M   'P 1'
#
loop_
_entity.id
_entity.type
_entity.pdbx_description
1 polymer ?
#
loop_
_entity_poly.entity_id
_entity_poly.type
_entity_poly.pdbx_seq_one_letter_code
_entity_poly.pdbx_strand_id
1 'polypeptide(L)' 'MEPRRDTLPGWRKSSYSGDTGCVEVAAGTATVGVRDSKSADSPVIAVGREEWGTLLDAVRHR' A
#
# COMPACT_ATOMS: atom_id res chain seq x y z
N MET A 1 -7.40 -12.35 -10.94
CA MET A 1 -7.50 -12.59 -9.49
C MET A 1 -6.79 -11.42 -8.83
N GLU A 2 -7.55 -10.51 -8.23
CA GLU A 2 -6.97 -9.30 -7.63
C GLU A 2 -6.35 -9.65 -6.27
N PRO A 3 -5.17 -9.08 -5.95
CA PRO A 3 -4.55 -9.34 -4.66
C PRO A 3 -5.45 -8.84 -3.54
N ARG A 4 -5.58 -9.65 -2.50
CA ARG A 4 -6.25 -9.30 -1.24
C ARG A 4 -5.21 -9.12 -0.15
N ARG A 5 -5.58 -8.48 0.96
CA ARG A 5 -4.70 -8.33 2.12
C ARG A 5 -4.07 -9.67 2.52
N ASP A 6 -4.85 -10.75 2.48
CA ASP A 6 -4.40 -12.10 2.89
C ASP A 6 -3.39 -12.74 1.92
N THR A 7 -3.29 -12.22 0.69
CA THR A 7 -2.40 -12.77 -0.35
C THR A 7 -1.01 -12.13 -0.36
N LEU A 8 -0.81 -11.02 0.35
CA LEU A 8 0.47 -10.33 0.48
C LEU A 8 0.90 -10.27 1.95
N PRO A 9 2.03 -10.87 2.33
CA PRO A 9 2.52 -10.80 3.71
C PRO A 9 3.16 -9.44 4.02
N GLY A 10 3.28 -9.11 5.32
CA GLY A 10 4.11 -7.98 5.77
C GLY A 10 3.46 -6.60 5.68
N TRP A 11 2.14 -6.50 5.83
CA TRP A 11 1.44 -5.23 5.90
C TRP A 11 1.93 -4.37 7.06
N ARG A 12 2.29 -3.13 6.74
CA ARG A 12 2.66 -2.07 7.68
C ARG A 12 1.67 -0.92 7.56
N LYS A 13 1.12 -0.50 8.69
CA LYS A 13 0.35 0.74 8.79
C LYS A 13 1.29 1.94 8.84
N SER A 14 0.92 3.03 8.17
CA SER A 14 1.64 4.30 8.26
C SER A 14 1.65 4.81 9.70
N SER A 15 2.78 5.39 10.11
CA SER A 15 2.91 6.10 11.40
C SER A 15 2.48 7.56 11.32
N TYR A 16 2.25 8.09 10.11
CA TYR A 16 1.88 9.49 9.87
C TYR A 16 0.37 9.75 9.93
N SER A 17 -0.40 8.69 10.14
CA SER A 17 -1.84 8.74 10.18
C SER A 17 -2.33 8.89 11.62
N GLY A 18 -2.74 10.11 11.99
CA GLY A 18 -3.64 10.31 13.14
C GLY A 18 -5.03 9.70 12.86
N ASP A 19 -6.06 10.12 13.59
CA ASP A 19 -7.38 9.47 13.54
C ASP A 19 -8.13 9.58 12.19
N THR A 20 -7.68 10.45 11.28
CA THR A 20 -8.44 10.84 10.09
C THR A 20 -8.12 10.09 8.81
N GLY A 21 -7.06 9.27 8.73
CA GLY A 21 -6.82 8.44 7.54
C GLY A 21 -5.55 7.59 7.63
N CYS A 22 -5.71 6.26 7.71
CA CYS A 22 -4.59 5.34 7.91
C CYS A 22 -4.37 4.48 6.66
N VAL A 23 -3.20 4.61 6.03
CA VAL A 23 -2.79 3.78 4.88
C VAL A 23 -1.97 2.58 5.36
N GLU A 24 -2.18 1.42 4.75
CA GLU A 24 -1.34 0.24 4.92
C GLU A 24 -0.64 -0.14 3.61
N VAL A 25 0.61 -0.58 3.73
CA VAL A 25 1.46 -0.99 2.61
C VAL A 25 2.09 -2.34 2.90
N ALA A 26 2.05 -3.26 1.93
CA ALA A 26 2.80 -4.52 1.95
C ALA A 26 3.80 -4.54 0.79
N ALA A 27 5.09 -4.66 1.11
CA ALA A 27 6.15 -4.73 0.11
C ALA A 27 6.44 -6.20 -0.24
N GLY A 28 5.75 -6.71 -1.27
CA GLY A 28 6.02 -8.01 -1.86
C GLY A 28 7.28 -8.03 -2.72
N THR A 29 7.60 -9.19 -3.30
CA THR A 29 8.79 -9.38 -4.14
C THR A 29 8.66 -8.68 -5.49
N ALA A 30 7.51 -8.83 -6.15
CA ALA A 30 7.21 -8.25 -7.46
C ALA A 30 6.24 -7.07 -7.39
N THR A 31 5.35 -7.06 -6.38
CA THR A 31 4.28 -6.07 -6.24
C THR A 31 4.24 -5.46 -4.86
N VAL A 32 3.80 -4.22 -4.80
CA VAL A 32 3.50 -3.47 -3.59
C VAL A 32 1.99 -3.31 -3.49
N GLY A 33 1.41 -3.80 -2.41
CA GLY A 33 0.01 -3.61 -2.09
C GLY A 33 -0.19 -2.35 -1.26
N VAL A 34 -1.22 -1.57 -1.60
CA VAL A 34 -1.64 -0.37 -0.85
C VAL A 34 -3.13 -0.43 -0.60
N ARG A 35 -3.58 -0.13 0.61
CA ARG A 35 -5.01 -0.01 0.93
C ARG A 35 -5.27 1.00 2.03
N ASP A 36 -6.52 1.43 2.11
CA ASP A 36 -7.03 2.12 3.28
C ASP A 36 -7.26 1.11 4.41
N SER A 37 -6.78 1.43 5.61
CA SER A 37 -6.87 0.53 6.77
C SER A 37 -8.15 0.69 7.59
N LYS A 38 -8.99 1.69 7.29
CA LYS A 38 -10.26 1.93 7.99
C LYS A 38 -11.36 0.97 7.53
N SER A 39 -11.28 0.49 6.30
CA SER A 39 -12.25 -0.48 5.76
C SER A 39 -11.61 -1.86 5.68
N ALA A 40 -12.01 -2.80 6.55
CA ALA A 40 -11.48 -4.17 6.58
C ALA A 40 -11.46 -4.83 5.19
N ASP A 41 -12.53 -4.62 4.42
CA ASP A 41 -12.76 -5.12 3.05
C ASP A 41 -12.31 -4.15 1.94
N SER A 42 -11.49 -3.15 2.25
CA SER A 42 -10.98 -2.21 1.24
C SER A 42 -10.28 -2.98 0.11
N PRO A 43 -10.52 -2.62 -1.16
CA PRO A 43 -9.72 -3.08 -2.27
C PRO A 43 -8.23 -2.80 -2.04
N VAL A 44 -7.38 -3.72 -2.50
CA VAL A 44 -5.92 -3.53 -2.51
C VAL A 44 -5.54 -3.03 -3.90
N ILE A 45 -4.91 -1.87 -3.94
CA ILE A 45 -4.23 -1.38 -5.14
C ILE A 45 -2.88 -2.09 -5.20
N ALA A 46 -2.62 -2.78 -6.31
CA ALA A 46 -1.36 -3.46 -6.54
C ALA A 46 -0.55 -2.73 -7.60
N VAL A 47 0.65 -2.31 -7.22
CA VAL A 47 1.59 -1.62 -8.09
C VAL A 47 2.82 -2.50 -8.24
N GLY A 48 3.44 -2.53 -9.43
CA GLY A 48 4.72 -3.20 -9.59
C GLY A 48 5.81 -2.50 -8.75
N ARG A 49 6.83 -3.24 -8.36
CA ARG A 49 7.85 -2.73 -7.42
C ARG A 49 8.65 -1.57 -8.00
N GLU A 50 8.93 -1.59 -9.30
CA GLU A 50 9.67 -0.52 -9.97
C GLU A 50 8.80 0.74 -10.08
N GLU A 51 7.54 0.59 -10.50
CA GLU A 51 6.57 1.68 -10.61
C GLU A 51 6.26 2.31 -9.25
N TRP A 52 6.26 1.51 -8.18
CA TRP A 52 6.16 2.01 -6.81
C TRP A 52 7.33 2.95 -6.47
N GLY A 53 8.55 2.63 -6.90
CA GLY A 53 9.72 3.50 -6.75
C GLY A 53 9.52 4.83 -7.50
N THR A 54 9.12 4.76 -8.77
CA THR A 54 8.82 5.94 -9.58
C THR A 54 7.73 6.82 -8.96
N LEU A 55 6.67 6.22 -8.42
CA LEU A 55 5.60 6.93 -7.74
C LEU A 55 6.12 7.66 -6.49
N LEU A 56 6.93 7.00 -5.65
CA LEU A 56 7.49 7.60 -4.44
C LEU A 56 8.41 8.78 -4.76
N ASP A 57 9.24 8.66 -5.79
CA ASP A 57 10.10 9.75 -6.24
C ASP A 57 9.26 10.94 -6.73
N ALA A 58 8.24 10.68 -7.55
CA ALA A 58 7.34 11.72 -8.06
C ALA A 58 6.58 12.45 -6.94
N VAL A 59 6.14 11.73 -5.90
CA VAL A 59 5.40 12.32 -4.75
C VAL A 59 6.34 13.11 -3.83
N ARG A 60 7.58 12.67 -3.64
CA ARG A 60 8.58 13.35 -2.79
C ARG A 60 8.99 14.71 -3.35
N HIS A 61 8.98 14.86 -4.67
CA HIS A 61 9.39 16.07 -5.37
C HIS A 61 8.22 17.02 -5.70
N ARG A 62 7.06 16.86 -5.06
CA ARG A 62 5.96 17.82 -5.05
C ARG A 62 5.93 18.60 -3.74
#